data_AF-A0A543CHY1-F1
#
_entry.id   AF-A0A543CHY1-F1
#
_cell.length_a   1.000
_cell.length_b   1.000
_cell.length_c   1.000
_cell.angle_alpha   90.00
_cell.angle_beta   90.00
_cell.angle_gamma   90.00
#
_symmetry.space_group_name_H-M   'P 1'
#
loop_
_entity.id
_entity.type
_entity.pdbx_description
1 polymer ?
#
loop_
_entity_poly.entity_id
_entity_poly.type
_entity_poly.pdbx_seq_one_letter_code
_entity_poly.pdbx_strand_id
1 'polypeptide(L)'
;MVSQVRRFVCAMVTLSLVGAGSVVWVRPSEAAGRVPAQFVAKLYSEALGRIPDAGGWTSHLNAVTDRGCNAPVIRDLIREFYTSGEFLSLDYDNQARVLALYRGALNREPEQSGLDHHTAQLDTGELTWPQLVDGFVTTPELSDLASTICGAGTSYHFGTQPAPNLTPSGSGFGGGTGAQLQALLDAAPAGGTVYLAQKAVVRLTATLDIPKGKTLATRGLPAPSRYAMQGRLVRSGMFAAPMVQLEGGAQLRSVWTDGQRGSSANFTAEAINIQAMGGDGTAVVDSKISNSQGWSSLLAFGSAEGWPCANMTIKGNLITAYSSEHFPVDGNGRWTDGASIACEHATVEDNAVIDATDVGIVLFRAAPAVQSSAVHGNQVLNAGNSAYGALAVDGLYDKGATQDFTGATVNDNAFWTGPETHVDFGIAVGTRPWFGSRSDAGTGVTVRGNTTNGLTAVVGTGIAISGMYRATVQGNDLRLSVQSISSCPHVALAVDADGYAADSDVQAGSTPVRFTSPAGGGCIGH
;
A
#
# COMPACT_ATOMS: atom_id res chain seq x y z
N MET A 1 -43.84 -7.59 26.41
CA MET A 1 -45.23 -7.22 26.06
C MET A 1 -45.27 -5.73 25.77
N VAL A 2 -45.72 -5.36 24.55
CA VAL A 2 -46.23 -4.03 24.09
C VAL A 2 -45.20 -2.87 24.11
N SER A 3 -44.63 -2.33 23.01
CA SER A 3 -45.10 -1.76 21.70
C SER A 3 -45.55 -0.29 21.71
N GLN A 4 -45.19 0.40 20.60
CA GLN A 4 -45.60 1.72 20.07
C GLN A 4 -44.75 2.96 20.43
N VAL A 5 -44.07 3.64 19.49
CA VAL A 5 -44.46 4.38 18.25
C VAL A 5 -45.20 5.71 18.52
N ARG A 6 -44.52 6.84 18.27
CA ARG A 6 -45.06 8.14 17.81
C ARG A 6 -43.96 8.85 17.00
N ARG A 7 -44.00 8.89 15.67
CA ARG A 7 -44.64 9.90 14.80
C ARG A 7 -44.55 11.32 15.33
N PHE A 8 -43.65 12.13 14.74
CA PHE A 8 -43.82 13.58 14.69
C PHE A 8 -44.22 14.00 13.28
N VAL A 9 -45.34 14.70 13.23
CA VAL A 9 -46.00 15.26 12.05
C VAL A 9 -45.46 16.67 11.81
N CYS A 10 -45.17 16.93 10.54
CA CYS A 10 -45.19 18.19 9.81
C CYS A 10 -45.66 19.45 10.58
N ALA A 11 -44.77 20.44 10.70
CA ALA A 11 -45.17 21.84 10.89
C ALA A 11 -44.92 22.57 9.55
N MET A 12 -46.02 22.97 8.88
CA MET A 12 -45.98 23.98 7.83
C MET A 12 -45.54 25.30 8.44
N VAL A 13 -44.48 25.90 7.91
CA VAL A 13 -44.20 27.32 8.09
C VAL A 13 -44.44 28.02 6.76
N THR A 14 -45.32 29.01 6.83
CA THR A 14 -45.78 29.90 5.78
C THR A 14 -44.64 30.69 5.15
N LEU A 15 -44.70 30.79 3.82
CA LEU A 15 -43.77 31.49 2.94
C LEU A 15 -43.90 33.01 3.09
N SER A 16 -42.78 33.70 3.28
CA SER A 16 -42.64 35.13 2.98
C SER A 16 -41.49 35.29 2.01
N LEU A 17 -41.80 35.65 0.76
CA LEU A 17 -40.84 35.89 -0.32
C LEU A 17 -40.18 37.27 -0.16
N VAL A 18 -38.86 37.29 -0.07
CA VAL A 18 -38.02 38.42 -0.53
C VAL A 18 -36.81 37.81 -1.25
N GLY A 19 -36.61 38.23 -2.49
CA GLY A 19 -35.65 37.61 -3.41
C GLY A 19 -34.18 37.91 -3.12
N ALA A 20 -33.34 36.92 -3.39
CA ALA A 20 -31.95 37.02 -3.84
C ALA A 20 -31.53 35.61 -4.32
N GLY A 21 -30.64 35.54 -5.31
CA GLY A 21 -30.30 34.37 -6.14
C GLY A 21 -30.40 32.99 -5.47
N SER A 22 -31.21 32.11 -6.06
CA SER A 22 -31.34 30.72 -5.64
C SER A 22 -30.02 29.97 -5.86
N VAL A 23 -29.23 29.82 -4.80
CA VAL A 23 -28.32 28.67 -4.66
C VAL A 23 -29.22 27.43 -4.69
N VAL A 24 -29.16 26.68 -5.78
CA VAL A 24 -29.77 25.36 -5.85
C VAL A 24 -28.93 24.47 -4.94
N TRP A 25 -29.40 24.29 -3.71
CA TRP A 25 -28.95 23.22 -2.84
C TRP A 25 -29.44 21.90 -3.45
N VAL A 26 -28.61 21.31 -4.31
CA VAL A 26 -28.76 19.90 -4.64
C VAL A 26 -28.55 19.16 -3.33
N ARG A 27 -29.64 18.67 -2.73
CA ARG A 27 -29.53 17.67 -1.68
C ARG A 27 -28.78 16.48 -2.31
N PRO A 28 -27.73 15.94 -1.67
CA PRO A 28 -27.21 14.66 -2.10
C PRO A 28 -28.40 13.70 -2.17
N SER A 29 -28.63 13.09 -3.31
CA SER A 29 -29.61 12.02 -3.41
C SER A 29 -29.25 10.95 -2.38
N GLU A 30 -30.17 10.67 -1.45
CA GLU A 30 -30.16 9.40 -0.73
C GLU A 30 -30.15 8.30 -1.80
N ALA A 31 -29.05 7.53 -1.84
CA ALA A 31 -28.63 6.56 -2.86
C ALA A 31 -27.69 7.07 -3.99
N ALA A 32 -26.59 7.76 -3.66
CA ALA A 32 -25.37 7.46 -4.38
C ALA A 32 -24.90 6.08 -3.89
N GLY A 33 -25.03 5.05 -4.73
CA GLY A 33 -24.59 3.70 -4.38
C GLY A 33 -23.11 3.70 -4.01
N ARG A 34 -22.73 2.84 -3.05
CA ARG A 34 -21.35 2.66 -2.62
C ARG A 34 -20.40 2.47 -3.80
N VAL A 35 -19.21 3.06 -3.72
CA VAL A 35 -18.16 2.88 -4.72
C VAL A 35 -17.07 1.94 -4.17
N PRO A 36 -16.95 0.69 -4.66
CA PRO A 36 -16.03 -0.31 -4.13
C PRO A 36 -14.59 -0.07 -4.62
N ALA A 37 -13.99 1.03 -4.17
CA ALA A 37 -12.66 1.48 -4.62
C ALA A 37 -11.58 0.39 -4.42
N GLN A 38 -11.61 -0.37 -3.33
CA GLN A 38 -10.68 -1.49 -3.12
C GLN A 38 -10.78 -2.56 -4.20
N PHE A 39 -11.99 -2.90 -4.64
CA PHE A 39 -12.19 -3.90 -5.68
C PHE A 39 -11.60 -3.41 -7.00
N VAL A 40 -11.85 -2.15 -7.37
CA VAL A 40 -11.23 -1.54 -8.56
C VAL A 40 -9.70 -1.57 -8.45
N ALA A 41 -9.12 -1.15 -7.31
CA ALA A 41 -7.67 -1.20 -7.10
C ALA A 41 -7.09 -2.61 -7.20
N LYS A 42 -7.83 -3.62 -6.71
CA LYS A 42 -7.45 -5.04 -6.83
C LYS A 42 -7.49 -5.54 -8.27
N LEU A 43 -8.43 -5.10 -9.10
CA LEU A 43 -8.40 -5.43 -10.54
C LEU A 43 -7.11 -4.92 -11.20
N TYR A 44 -6.67 -3.69 -10.91
CA TYR A 44 -5.39 -3.19 -11.42
C TYR A 44 -4.18 -3.95 -10.87
N SER A 45 -4.12 -4.16 -9.57
CA SER A 45 -2.94 -4.79 -8.94
C SER A 45 -2.83 -6.30 -9.15
N GLU A 46 -3.95 -7.02 -9.30
CA GLU A 46 -3.99 -8.48 -9.41
C GLU A 46 -4.18 -8.94 -10.86
N ALA A 47 -4.90 -8.20 -11.71
CA ALA A 47 -4.96 -8.51 -13.13
C ALA A 47 -3.78 -7.89 -13.90
N LEU A 48 -3.50 -6.60 -13.66
CA LEU A 48 -2.53 -5.82 -14.47
C LEU A 48 -1.18 -5.60 -13.77
N GLY A 49 -1.06 -5.98 -12.49
CA GLY A 49 0.17 -5.87 -11.71
C GLY A 49 0.69 -4.44 -11.55
N ARG A 50 -0.22 -3.46 -11.48
CA ARG A 50 0.10 -2.04 -11.30
C ARG A 50 -0.95 -1.33 -10.46
N ILE A 51 -0.64 -0.11 -10.03
CA ILE A 51 -1.61 0.83 -9.47
C ILE A 51 -2.42 1.48 -10.63
N PRO A 52 -3.70 1.84 -10.43
CA PRO A 52 -4.46 2.55 -11.45
C PRO A 52 -3.84 3.92 -11.77
N ASP A 53 -3.81 4.27 -13.05
CA ASP A 53 -3.59 5.65 -13.47
C ASP A 53 -4.85 6.50 -13.22
N ALA A 54 -4.71 7.83 -13.26
CA ALA A 54 -5.79 8.75 -12.90
C ALA A 54 -7.04 8.62 -13.80
N GLY A 55 -6.85 8.38 -15.10
CA GLY A 55 -7.94 8.21 -16.06
C GLY A 55 -8.70 6.91 -15.82
N GLY A 56 -7.95 5.81 -15.71
CA GLY A 56 -8.46 4.49 -15.37
C GLY A 56 -9.22 4.51 -14.04
N TRP A 57 -8.63 5.05 -12.97
CA TRP A 57 -9.27 5.15 -11.67
C TRP A 57 -10.63 5.86 -11.75
N THR A 58 -10.66 7.06 -12.33
CA THR A 58 -11.87 7.87 -12.44
C THR A 58 -12.95 7.18 -13.25
N SER A 59 -12.58 6.61 -14.41
CA SER A 59 -13.53 5.94 -15.31
C SER A 59 -14.21 4.76 -14.63
N HIS A 60 -13.46 3.89 -13.96
CA HIS A 60 -14.02 2.68 -13.35
C HIS A 60 -14.84 2.98 -12.08
N LEU A 61 -14.43 3.97 -11.27
CA LEU A 61 -15.26 4.41 -10.14
C LEU A 61 -16.58 5.03 -10.61
N ASN A 62 -16.56 5.85 -11.66
CA ASN A 62 -17.77 6.44 -12.24
C ASN A 62 -18.67 5.37 -12.84
N ALA A 63 -18.12 4.37 -13.52
CA ALA A 63 -18.88 3.25 -14.07
C ALA A 63 -19.69 2.50 -12.99
N VAL A 64 -19.14 2.32 -11.79
CA VAL A 64 -19.88 1.74 -10.66
C VAL A 64 -20.88 2.73 -10.06
N THR A 65 -20.50 3.99 -9.92
CA THR A 65 -21.36 5.05 -9.38
C THR A 65 -22.64 5.21 -10.20
N ASP A 66 -22.51 5.28 -11.52
CA ASP A 66 -23.62 5.51 -12.46
C ASP A 66 -24.58 4.32 -12.56
N ARG A 67 -24.05 3.09 -12.43
CA ARG A 67 -24.81 1.84 -12.57
C ARG A 67 -25.31 1.29 -11.22
N GLY A 68 -24.80 1.83 -10.12
CA GLY A 68 -24.93 1.30 -8.76
C GLY A 68 -24.13 0.01 -8.56
N CYS A 69 -23.49 -0.14 -7.40
CA CYS A 69 -22.78 -1.37 -7.07
C CYS A 69 -23.75 -2.54 -6.91
N ASN A 70 -23.63 -3.55 -7.77
CA ASN A 70 -24.38 -4.80 -7.71
C ASN A 70 -23.60 -5.91 -8.44
N ALA A 71 -24.02 -7.17 -8.26
CA ALA A 71 -23.35 -8.32 -8.86
C ALA A 71 -23.15 -8.19 -10.39
N PRO A 72 -24.15 -7.81 -11.22
CA PRO A 72 -23.92 -7.55 -12.64
C PRO A 72 -22.77 -6.58 -12.96
N VAL A 73 -22.67 -5.45 -12.25
CA VAL A 73 -21.59 -4.47 -12.45
C VAL A 73 -20.21 -5.05 -12.09
N ILE A 74 -20.13 -5.78 -10.98
CA ILE A 74 -18.88 -6.47 -10.55
C ILE A 74 -18.43 -7.49 -11.61
N ARG A 75 -19.38 -8.28 -12.13
CA ARG A 75 -19.11 -9.27 -13.19
C ARG A 75 -18.60 -8.61 -14.46
N ASP A 76 -19.21 -7.51 -14.87
CA ASP A 76 -18.80 -6.78 -16.09
C ASP A 76 -17.40 -6.20 -15.96
N LEU A 77 -17.04 -5.62 -14.80
CA LEU A 77 -15.67 -5.14 -14.56
C LEU A 77 -14.65 -6.28 -14.60
N ILE A 78 -14.96 -7.45 -14.03
CA ILE A 78 -14.07 -8.62 -14.15
C ILE A 78 -13.89 -9.02 -15.61
N ARG A 79 -14.98 -9.12 -16.38
CA ARG A 79 -14.88 -9.43 -17.82
C ARG A 79 -14.02 -8.39 -18.54
N GLU A 80 -14.26 -7.11 -18.30
CA GLU A 80 -13.53 -6.01 -18.93
C GLU A 80 -12.03 -6.13 -18.69
N PHE A 81 -11.57 -6.27 -17.44
CA PHE A 81 -10.15 -6.36 -17.13
C PHE A 81 -9.52 -7.62 -17.70
N TYR A 82 -10.10 -8.79 -17.42
CA TYR A 82 -9.47 -10.06 -17.76
C TYR A 82 -9.58 -10.41 -19.25
N THR A 83 -10.45 -9.75 -20.02
CA THR A 83 -10.49 -9.89 -21.48
C THR A 83 -9.93 -8.68 -22.22
N SER A 84 -9.41 -7.68 -21.50
CA SER A 84 -8.79 -6.49 -22.09
C SER A 84 -7.54 -6.82 -22.91
N GLY A 85 -7.24 -5.98 -23.90
CA GLY A 85 -5.99 -6.05 -24.63
C GLY A 85 -4.76 -5.88 -23.74
N GLU A 86 -4.86 -5.08 -22.67
CA GLU A 86 -3.78 -4.90 -21.69
C GLU A 86 -3.46 -6.21 -20.98
N PHE A 87 -4.46 -6.88 -20.38
CA PHE A 87 -4.25 -8.17 -19.72
C PHE A 87 -3.73 -9.25 -20.67
N LEU A 88 -4.30 -9.33 -21.88
CA LEU A 88 -3.88 -10.31 -22.88
C LEU A 88 -2.46 -10.06 -23.40
N SER A 89 -1.98 -8.82 -23.36
CA SER A 89 -0.61 -8.45 -23.75
C SER A 89 0.46 -8.80 -22.70
N LEU A 90 0.06 -9.15 -21.46
CA LEU A 90 0.99 -9.57 -20.41
C LEU A 90 1.67 -10.92 -20.69
N ASP A 91 1.25 -11.63 -21.74
CA ASP A 91 1.86 -12.90 -22.19
C ASP A 91 2.00 -13.92 -21.05
N TYR A 92 0.95 -14.04 -20.24
CA TYR A 92 0.84 -15.11 -19.25
C TYR A 92 0.52 -16.44 -19.92
N ASP A 93 1.12 -17.51 -19.43
CA ASP A 93 0.61 -18.86 -19.67
C ASP A 93 -0.73 -19.10 -18.95
N ASN A 94 -1.42 -20.18 -19.32
CA ASN A 94 -2.77 -20.45 -18.80
C ASN A 94 -2.80 -20.54 -17.27
N GLN A 95 -1.82 -21.18 -16.64
CA GLN A 95 -1.77 -21.31 -15.18
C GLN A 95 -1.59 -19.95 -14.48
N ALA A 96 -0.72 -19.08 -15.01
CA ALA A 96 -0.55 -17.72 -14.49
C ALA A 96 -1.80 -16.85 -14.70
N ARG A 97 -2.51 -16.99 -15.83
CA ARG A 97 -3.78 -16.30 -16.08
C ARG A 97 -4.86 -16.72 -15.07
N VAL A 98 -5.00 -18.04 -14.84
CA VAL A 98 -5.95 -18.57 -13.87
C VAL A 98 -5.62 -18.07 -12.46
N LEU A 99 -4.36 -18.09 -12.05
CA LEU A 99 -3.93 -17.55 -10.76
C LEU A 99 -4.32 -16.07 -10.59
N ALA A 100 -4.01 -15.24 -11.58
CA ALA A 100 -4.38 -13.83 -11.57
C ALA A 100 -5.90 -13.65 -11.44
N LEU A 101 -6.69 -14.42 -12.21
CA LEU A 101 -8.16 -14.38 -12.18
C LEU A 101 -8.72 -14.73 -10.80
N TYR A 102 -8.26 -15.80 -10.16
CA TYR A 102 -8.67 -16.12 -8.78
C TYR A 102 -8.38 -14.96 -7.83
N ARG A 103 -7.18 -14.39 -7.91
CA ARG A 103 -6.74 -13.34 -6.99
C ARG A 103 -7.52 -12.04 -7.16
N GLY A 104 -7.75 -11.57 -8.40
CA GLY A 104 -8.46 -10.31 -8.60
C GLY A 104 -9.98 -10.43 -8.70
N ALA A 105 -10.53 -11.53 -9.21
CA ALA A 105 -11.97 -11.73 -9.30
C ALA A 105 -12.58 -12.30 -8.01
N LEU A 106 -11.93 -13.29 -7.39
CA LEU A 106 -12.44 -13.98 -6.20
C LEU A 106 -11.72 -13.55 -4.91
N ASN A 107 -10.73 -12.66 -4.99
CA ASN A 107 -10.04 -12.08 -3.83
C ASN A 107 -9.40 -13.14 -2.91
N ARG A 108 -8.86 -14.21 -3.49
CA ARG A 108 -8.21 -15.29 -2.75
C ARG A 108 -7.23 -16.07 -3.62
N GLU A 109 -6.44 -16.92 -2.99
CA GLU A 109 -5.72 -17.96 -3.69
C GLU A 109 -6.67 -19.05 -4.23
N PRO A 110 -6.36 -19.66 -5.39
CA PRO A 110 -7.05 -20.86 -5.81
C PRO A 110 -6.70 -22.04 -4.92
N GLU A 111 -7.65 -22.95 -4.74
CA GLU A 111 -7.33 -24.31 -4.33
C GLU A 111 -6.48 -24.98 -5.42
N GLN A 112 -5.52 -25.83 -5.03
CA GLN A 112 -4.66 -26.53 -6.00
C GLN A 112 -5.46 -27.26 -7.08
N SER A 113 -6.50 -28.01 -6.67
CA SER A 113 -7.35 -28.75 -7.62
C SER A 113 -8.13 -27.83 -8.55
N GLY A 114 -8.55 -26.65 -8.10
CA GLY A 114 -9.25 -25.67 -8.93
C GLY A 114 -8.32 -25.04 -9.96
N LEU A 115 -7.10 -24.67 -9.54
CA LEU A 115 -6.06 -24.17 -10.43
C LEU A 115 -5.72 -25.21 -11.51
N ASP A 116 -5.46 -26.46 -11.12
CA ASP A 116 -5.09 -27.53 -12.03
C ASP A 116 -6.21 -27.83 -13.02
N HIS A 117 -7.46 -27.90 -12.54
CA HIS A 117 -8.63 -28.16 -13.37
C HIS A 117 -8.83 -27.08 -14.44
N HIS A 118 -8.87 -25.80 -14.05
CA HIS A 118 -9.11 -24.71 -15.00
C HIS A 118 -7.94 -24.48 -15.95
N THR A 119 -6.70 -24.72 -15.50
CA THR A 119 -5.53 -24.70 -16.39
C THR A 119 -5.66 -25.78 -17.46
N ALA A 120 -6.03 -27.01 -17.07
CA ALA A 120 -6.21 -28.11 -18.01
C ALA A 120 -7.32 -27.84 -19.05
N GLN A 121 -8.43 -27.21 -18.65
CA GLN A 121 -9.50 -26.83 -19.59
C GLN A 121 -9.02 -25.85 -20.68
N LEU A 122 -8.10 -24.94 -20.33
CA LEU A 122 -7.50 -24.02 -21.30
C LEU A 122 -6.43 -24.71 -22.16
N ASP A 123 -5.60 -25.57 -21.57
CA ASP A 123 -4.52 -26.29 -22.27
C ASP A 123 -5.06 -27.29 -23.30
N THR A 124 -6.19 -27.94 -23.02
CA THR A 124 -6.85 -28.86 -23.97
C THR A 124 -7.73 -28.16 -25.00
N GLY A 125 -7.98 -26.85 -24.82
CA GLY A 125 -8.92 -26.08 -25.64
C GLY A 125 -10.39 -26.41 -25.38
N GLU A 126 -10.72 -27.08 -24.27
CA GLU A 126 -12.11 -27.32 -23.83
C GLU A 126 -12.85 -26.00 -23.60
N LEU A 127 -12.17 -25.03 -22.99
CA LEU A 127 -12.65 -23.66 -22.82
C LEU A 127 -11.66 -22.68 -23.46
N THR A 128 -12.21 -21.65 -24.10
CA THR A 128 -11.45 -20.43 -24.42
C THR A 128 -11.31 -19.57 -23.16
N TRP A 129 -10.31 -18.68 -23.17
CA TRP A 129 -10.10 -17.76 -22.05
C TRP A 129 -11.34 -16.92 -21.68
N PRO A 130 -12.07 -16.28 -22.61
CA PRO A 130 -13.30 -15.56 -22.27
C PRO A 130 -14.40 -16.45 -21.70
N GLN A 131 -14.51 -17.71 -22.14
CA GLN A 131 -15.48 -18.66 -21.58
C GLN A 131 -15.14 -19.04 -20.13
N LEU A 132 -13.85 -19.19 -19.81
CA LEU A 132 -13.43 -19.44 -18.43
C LEU A 132 -13.73 -18.23 -17.54
N VAL A 133 -13.42 -17.01 -18.00
CA VAL A 133 -13.76 -15.78 -17.28
C VAL A 133 -15.28 -15.69 -17.04
N ASP A 134 -16.09 -16.02 -18.05
CA ASP A 134 -17.56 -16.05 -17.90
C ASP A 134 -18.04 -17.10 -16.88
N GLY A 135 -17.37 -18.26 -16.85
CA GLY A 135 -17.60 -19.30 -15.85
C GLY A 135 -17.36 -18.80 -14.43
N PHE A 136 -16.28 -18.05 -14.18
CA PHE A 136 -15.98 -17.49 -12.86
C PHE A 136 -17.04 -16.48 -12.43
N VAL A 137 -17.46 -15.60 -13.34
CA VAL A 137 -18.37 -14.51 -12.98
C VAL A 137 -19.82 -14.95 -12.78
N THR A 138 -20.17 -16.17 -13.19
CA THR A 138 -21.51 -16.74 -13.00
C THR A 138 -21.61 -17.61 -11.74
N THR A 139 -20.52 -17.80 -10.99
CA THR A 139 -20.51 -18.63 -9.78
C THR A 139 -21.35 -18.04 -8.63
N PRO A 140 -21.92 -18.90 -7.76
CA PRO A 140 -22.49 -18.46 -6.48
C PRO A 140 -21.46 -17.74 -5.62
N GLU A 141 -20.20 -18.22 -5.61
CA GLU A 141 -19.10 -17.61 -4.87
C GLU A 141 -18.90 -16.13 -5.22
N LEU A 142 -18.82 -15.78 -6.52
CA LEU A 142 -18.70 -14.38 -6.89
C LEU A 142 -19.97 -13.59 -6.53
N SER A 143 -21.14 -14.21 -6.57
CA SER A 143 -22.40 -13.53 -6.24
C SER A 143 -22.45 -13.14 -4.75
N ASP A 144 -21.96 -14.01 -3.89
CA ASP A 144 -21.81 -13.75 -2.45
C ASP A 144 -20.73 -12.69 -2.22
N LEU A 145 -19.58 -12.81 -2.88
CA LEU A 145 -18.49 -11.85 -2.79
C LEU A 145 -18.93 -10.45 -3.27
N ALA A 146 -19.71 -10.36 -4.34
CA ALA A 146 -20.23 -9.08 -4.84
C ALA A 146 -21.13 -8.39 -3.79
N SER A 147 -21.84 -9.16 -2.96
CA SER A 147 -22.61 -8.61 -1.84
C SER A 147 -21.70 -8.05 -0.75
N THR A 148 -20.52 -8.66 -0.51
CA THR A 148 -19.49 -8.09 0.37
C THR A 148 -18.84 -6.85 -0.25
N ILE A 149 -18.45 -6.91 -1.53
CA ILE A 149 -17.83 -5.81 -2.27
C ILE A 149 -18.76 -4.58 -2.30
N CYS A 150 -20.06 -4.78 -2.46
CA CYS A 150 -21.06 -3.71 -2.45
C CYS A 150 -21.66 -3.43 -1.06
N GLY A 151 -21.22 -4.16 -0.01
CA GLY A 151 -21.70 -4.04 1.36
C GLY A 151 -21.15 -2.80 2.09
N ALA A 152 -21.37 -2.65 3.39
CA ALA A 152 -21.03 -1.39 4.09
C ALA A 152 -19.53 -1.17 4.39
N GLY A 153 -18.69 -2.21 4.34
CA GLY A 153 -17.29 -2.13 4.75
C GLY A 153 -16.35 -1.67 3.63
N THR A 154 -15.49 -0.67 3.89
CA THR A 154 -14.54 -0.13 2.90
C THR A 154 -13.52 -1.16 2.42
N SER A 155 -13.08 -2.04 3.32
CA SER A 155 -12.19 -3.15 3.06
C SER A 155 -12.95 -4.47 3.11
N TYR A 156 -12.55 -5.40 2.25
CA TYR A 156 -13.01 -6.80 2.26
C TYR A 156 -11.85 -7.79 2.41
N HIS A 157 -10.70 -7.30 2.90
CA HIS A 157 -9.45 -8.05 3.17
C HIS A 157 -8.99 -8.89 1.98
N PHE A 158 -8.05 -9.82 2.19
CA PHE A 158 -7.69 -10.84 1.20
C PHE A 158 -7.95 -12.23 1.79
N GLY A 159 -8.39 -13.17 0.96
CA GLY A 159 -8.71 -14.53 1.38
C GLY A 159 -7.57 -15.23 2.13
N THR A 160 -7.93 -16.15 3.03
CA THR A 160 -7.00 -16.88 3.91
C THR A 160 -6.44 -18.16 3.30
N GLN A 161 -6.82 -18.47 2.06
CA GLN A 161 -6.39 -19.67 1.35
C GLN A 161 -4.86 -19.67 1.20
N PRO A 162 -4.20 -20.83 1.39
CA PRO A 162 -2.77 -20.93 1.22
C PRO A 162 -2.38 -20.78 -0.25
N ALA A 163 -1.21 -20.20 -0.53
CA ALA A 163 -0.65 -20.17 -1.89
C ALA A 163 -0.63 -21.58 -2.52
N PRO A 164 -1.09 -21.75 -3.77
CA PRO A 164 -0.96 -23.00 -4.50
C PRO A 164 0.51 -23.24 -4.89
N ASN A 165 0.83 -24.46 -5.28
CA ASN A 165 2.03 -24.73 -6.06
C ASN A 165 1.74 -24.43 -7.54
N LEU A 166 2.71 -23.84 -8.23
CA LEU A 166 2.66 -23.60 -9.66
C LEU A 166 3.70 -24.48 -10.36
N THR A 167 3.47 -24.77 -11.64
CA THR A 167 4.44 -25.51 -12.46
C THR A 167 5.55 -24.56 -12.89
N PRO A 168 6.78 -24.70 -12.37
CA PRO A 168 7.86 -23.78 -12.68
C PRO A 168 8.23 -23.86 -14.16
N SER A 169 8.68 -22.74 -14.73
CA SER A 169 9.10 -22.67 -16.13
C SER A 169 10.45 -21.98 -16.28
N GLY A 170 11.21 -22.43 -17.28
CA GLY A 170 12.57 -21.94 -17.54
C GLY A 170 13.62 -22.56 -16.61
N SER A 171 14.74 -21.86 -16.48
CA SER A 171 15.90 -22.30 -15.67
C SER A 171 15.95 -21.60 -14.33
N GLY A 172 16.57 -22.24 -13.34
CA GLY A 172 16.68 -21.75 -11.97
C GLY A 172 16.14 -22.76 -10.96
N PHE A 173 16.12 -22.39 -9.69
CA PHE A 173 15.51 -23.18 -8.64
C PHE A 173 13.99 -23.25 -8.88
N GLY A 174 13.47 -24.47 -9.06
CA GLY A 174 12.06 -24.72 -9.37
C GLY A 174 11.10 -24.55 -8.20
N GLY A 175 11.58 -24.19 -7.02
CA GLY A 175 10.74 -24.17 -5.81
C GLY A 175 11.09 -25.29 -4.84
N GLY A 176 10.40 -25.32 -3.70
CA GLY A 176 10.71 -26.24 -2.61
C GLY A 176 10.73 -25.51 -1.25
N THR A 177 11.66 -25.89 -0.39
CA THR A 177 11.77 -25.31 0.97
C THR A 177 12.72 -24.13 1.01
N GLY A 178 12.52 -23.24 1.97
CA GLY A 178 13.45 -22.15 2.27
C GLY A 178 14.87 -22.65 2.55
N ALA A 179 15.02 -23.78 3.26
CA ALA A 179 16.34 -24.37 3.54
C ALA A 179 17.10 -24.80 2.27
N GLN A 180 16.39 -25.32 1.27
CA GLN A 180 17.00 -25.67 -0.02
C GLN A 180 17.46 -24.41 -0.76
N LEU A 181 16.65 -23.36 -0.76
CA LEU A 181 17.04 -22.08 -1.36
C LEU A 181 18.20 -21.42 -0.62
N GLN A 182 18.20 -21.46 0.72
CA GLN A 182 19.28 -20.95 1.54
C GLN A 182 20.61 -21.65 1.20
N ALA A 183 20.61 -22.99 1.08
CA ALA A 183 21.81 -23.73 0.69
C ALA A 183 22.35 -23.31 -0.69
N LEU A 184 21.48 -22.95 -1.64
CA LEU A 184 21.90 -22.40 -2.94
C LEU A 184 22.49 -20.99 -2.82
N LEU A 185 21.89 -20.13 -1.99
CA LEU A 185 22.40 -18.79 -1.71
C LEU A 185 23.77 -18.86 -1.03
N ASP A 186 23.95 -19.75 -0.06
CA ASP A 186 25.21 -19.95 0.66
C ASP A 186 26.31 -20.45 -0.28
N ALA A 187 25.99 -21.43 -1.13
CA ALA A 187 26.92 -22.03 -2.08
C ALA A 187 27.26 -21.13 -3.29
N ALA A 188 26.45 -20.12 -3.59
CA ALA A 188 26.72 -19.21 -4.69
C ALA A 188 28.05 -18.45 -4.50
N PRO A 189 28.81 -18.16 -5.57
CA PRO A 189 30.03 -17.37 -5.46
C PRO A 189 29.72 -15.96 -4.95
N ALA A 190 30.72 -15.28 -4.38
CA ALA A 190 30.59 -13.87 -3.99
C ALA A 190 30.17 -13.02 -5.21
N GLY A 191 29.19 -12.12 -5.02
CA GLY A 191 28.61 -11.35 -6.13
C GLY A 191 27.69 -12.16 -7.05
N GLY A 192 27.50 -13.46 -6.80
CA GLY A 192 26.73 -14.36 -7.65
C GLY A 192 25.21 -14.13 -7.56
N THR A 193 24.50 -14.51 -8.62
CA THR A 193 23.05 -14.52 -8.66
C THR A 193 22.51 -15.96 -8.56
N VAL A 194 21.63 -16.20 -7.59
CA VAL A 194 20.77 -17.37 -7.56
C VAL A 194 19.47 -17.02 -8.27
N TYR A 195 19.14 -17.79 -9.32
CA TYR A 195 17.90 -17.61 -10.06
C TYR A 195 16.81 -18.55 -9.57
N LEU A 196 15.63 -18.01 -9.29
CA LEU A 196 14.37 -18.77 -9.26
C LEU A 196 13.88 -18.98 -10.69
N ALA A 197 13.35 -20.16 -10.99
CA ALA A 197 12.56 -20.36 -12.21
C ALA A 197 11.29 -19.51 -12.13
N GLN A 198 10.73 -19.12 -13.29
CA GLN A 198 9.45 -18.41 -13.28
C GLN A 198 8.37 -19.30 -12.68
N LYS A 199 7.47 -18.72 -11.90
CA LYS A 199 6.43 -19.41 -11.12
C LYS A 199 6.95 -20.38 -10.05
N ALA A 200 8.26 -20.41 -9.75
CA ALA A 200 8.78 -21.24 -8.65
C ALA A 200 8.13 -20.81 -7.32
N VAL A 201 7.63 -21.76 -6.53
CA VAL A 201 7.06 -21.49 -5.21
C VAL A 201 8.00 -22.03 -4.14
N VAL A 202 8.48 -21.15 -3.25
CA VAL A 202 9.40 -21.50 -2.16
C VAL A 202 8.72 -21.20 -0.83
N ARG A 203 8.61 -22.22 0.01
CA ARG A 203 7.92 -22.12 1.32
C ARG A 203 8.91 -21.89 2.44
N LEU A 204 8.77 -20.76 3.13
CA LEU A 204 9.66 -20.29 4.18
C LEU A 204 9.06 -20.57 5.56
N THR A 205 9.78 -21.34 6.37
CA THR A 205 9.47 -21.60 7.78
C THR A 205 10.44 -20.90 8.74
N ALA A 206 11.40 -20.17 8.20
CA ALA A 206 12.38 -19.32 8.88
C ALA A 206 12.80 -18.21 7.90
N THR A 207 13.55 -17.22 8.39
CA THR A 207 14.16 -16.16 7.56
C THR A 207 15.01 -16.77 6.44
N LEU A 208 14.85 -16.24 5.23
CA LEU A 208 15.76 -16.46 4.12
C LEU A 208 16.79 -15.33 4.10
N ASP A 209 18.05 -15.66 4.35
CA ASP A 209 19.15 -14.70 4.31
C ASP A 209 19.79 -14.67 2.92
N ILE A 210 19.79 -13.50 2.28
CA ILE A 210 20.53 -13.25 1.05
C ILE A 210 21.90 -12.68 1.44
N PRO A 211 22.99 -13.46 1.29
CA PRO A 211 24.29 -13.05 1.84
C PRO A 211 24.88 -11.84 1.11
N LYS A 212 25.84 -11.20 1.77
CA LYS A 212 26.52 -9.98 1.33
C LYS A 212 26.87 -9.99 -0.16
N GLY A 213 26.42 -8.97 -0.88
CA GLY A 213 26.73 -8.80 -2.31
C GLY A 213 26.06 -9.78 -3.27
N LYS A 214 25.30 -10.77 -2.79
CA LYS A 214 24.64 -11.77 -3.66
C LYS A 214 23.26 -11.29 -4.10
N THR A 215 22.79 -11.86 -5.20
CA THR A 215 21.45 -11.54 -5.74
C THR A 215 20.56 -12.77 -5.72
N LEU A 216 19.33 -12.63 -5.24
CA LEU A 216 18.23 -13.53 -5.55
C LEU A 216 17.35 -12.87 -6.60
N ALA A 217 17.11 -13.55 -7.73
CA ALA A 217 16.29 -13.00 -8.80
C ALA A 217 15.41 -14.05 -9.47
N THR A 218 14.28 -13.66 -10.05
CA THR A 218 13.56 -14.55 -10.97
C THR A 218 14.15 -14.51 -12.37
N ARG A 219 14.28 -15.66 -13.02
CA ARG A 219 14.78 -15.75 -14.39
C ARG A 219 13.91 -14.93 -15.35
N GLY A 220 14.55 -14.16 -16.21
CA GLY A 220 13.86 -13.26 -17.16
C GLY A 220 13.31 -11.98 -16.54
N LEU A 221 13.50 -11.77 -15.22
CA LEU A 221 13.16 -10.53 -14.51
C LEU A 221 11.74 -10.00 -14.82
N PRO A 222 10.68 -10.81 -14.65
CA PRO A 222 9.33 -10.35 -14.88
C PRO A 222 9.00 -9.19 -13.92
N ALA A 223 8.61 -8.05 -14.49
CA ALA A 223 8.15 -6.87 -13.74
C ALA A 223 6.87 -7.19 -12.93
N PRO A 224 6.46 -6.31 -11.98
CA PRO A 224 5.22 -6.52 -11.23
C PRO A 224 3.97 -6.67 -12.09
N SER A 225 3.91 -6.07 -13.29
CA SER A 225 2.84 -6.29 -14.27
C SER A 225 2.68 -7.76 -14.67
N ARG A 226 3.75 -8.55 -14.54
CA ARG A 226 3.79 -10.00 -14.74
C ARG A 226 4.09 -10.76 -13.44
N TYR A 227 3.64 -10.26 -12.28
CA TYR A 227 3.98 -10.87 -10.97
C TYR A 227 3.65 -12.36 -10.89
N ALA A 228 2.64 -12.86 -11.60
CA ALA A 228 2.28 -14.28 -11.61
C ALA A 228 3.39 -15.16 -12.24
N MET A 229 4.33 -14.58 -12.98
CA MET A 229 5.53 -15.24 -13.48
C MET A 229 6.74 -15.11 -12.54
N GLN A 230 6.68 -14.26 -11.51
CA GLN A 230 7.76 -14.15 -10.52
C GLN A 230 7.91 -15.46 -9.73
N GLY A 231 9.13 -15.77 -9.30
CA GLY A 231 9.35 -16.74 -8.23
C GLY A 231 8.73 -16.18 -6.95
N ARG A 232 7.91 -16.99 -6.29
CA ARG A 232 7.11 -16.61 -5.13
C ARG A 232 7.71 -17.22 -3.86
N LEU A 233 8.14 -16.37 -2.95
CA LEU A 233 8.50 -16.73 -1.57
C LEU A 233 7.25 -16.63 -0.72
N VAL A 234 6.86 -17.71 -0.05
CA VAL A 234 5.61 -17.81 0.71
C VAL A 234 5.94 -18.05 2.17
N ARG A 235 5.45 -17.19 3.07
CA ARG A 235 5.46 -17.47 4.50
C ARG A 235 4.59 -18.67 4.81
N SER A 236 5.19 -19.78 5.23
CA SER A 236 4.49 -21.03 5.51
C SER A 236 4.60 -21.48 6.98
N GLY A 237 5.09 -20.61 7.87
CA GLY A 237 5.18 -20.86 9.31
C GLY A 237 4.99 -19.59 10.13
N MET A 238 4.64 -19.76 11.40
CA MET A 238 4.56 -18.66 12.37
C MET A 238 5.93 -18.45 13.01
N PHE A 239 6.81 -17.70 12.35
CA PHE A 239 8.09 -17.27 12.92
C PHE A 239 8.11 -15.75 13.09
N ALA A 240 8.43 -15.26 14.29
CA ALA A 240 8.49 -13.85 14.64
C ALA A 240 9.85 -13.24 14.20
N ALA A 241 10.08 -13.20 12.89
CA ALA A 241 11.30 -12.66 12.28
C ALA A 241 11.00 -12.24 10.82
N PRO A 242 11.85 -11.43 10.17
CA PRO A 242 11.65 -11.06 8.77
C PRO A 242 11.64 -12.29 7.86
N MET A 243 10.80 -12.27 6.83
CA MET A 243 10.68 -13.38 5.87
C MET A 243 11.91 -13.49 4.98
N VAL A 244 12.41 -12.35 4.50
CA VAL A 244 13.63 -12.23 3.71
C VAL A 244 14.51 -11.16 4.33
N GLN A 245 15.77 -11.48 4.57
CA GLN A 245 16.78 -10.54 5.03
C GLN A 245 17.87 -10.38 3.96
N LEU A 246 18.20 -9.14 3.61
CA LEU A 246 19.27 -8.82 2.67
C LEU A 246 20.45 -8.27 3.47
N GLU A 247 21.60 -8.94 3.45
CA GLU A 247 22.84 -8.37 3.96
C GLU A 247 23.33 -7.19 3.08
N GLY A 248 24.30 -6.41 3.57
CA GLY A 248 24.83 -5.26 2.82
C GLY A 248 25.30 -5.62 1.40
N GLY A 249 24.82 -4.89 0.39
CA GLY A 249 25.09 -5.14 -1.03
C GLY A 249 24.28 -6.29 -1.63
N ALA A 250 23.46 -7.00 -0.85
CA ALA A 250 22.60 -8.05 -1.36
C ALA A 250 21.40 -7.48 -2.12
N GLN A 251 20.85 -8.25 -3.07
CA GLN A 251 19.79 -7.77 -3.95
C GLN A 251 18.67 -8.79 -4.10
N LEU A 252 17.43 -8.30 -4.10
CA LEU A 252 16.22 -9.04 -4.41
C LEU A 252 15.56 -8.42 -5.65
N ARG A 253 15.44 -9.19 -6.74
CA ARG A 253 14.99 -8.65 -8.04
C ARG A 253 13.89 -9.49 -8.68
N SER A 254 12.76 -8.86 -8.97
CA SER A 254 11.61 -9.52 -9.60
C SER A 254 11.16 -10.77 -8.85
N VAL A 255 11.06 -10.69 -7.52
CA VAL A 255 10.63 -11.81 -6.67
C VAL A 255 9.35 -11.41 -5.97
N TRP A 256 8.38 -12.32 -5.92
CA TRP A 256 7.14 -12.10 -5.21
C TRP A 256 7.27 -12.58 -3.76
N THR A 257 7.33 -11.66 -2.81
CA THR A 257 7.33 -11.95 -1.37
C THR A 257 5.89 -11.92 -0.85
N ASP A 258 5.37 -13.06 -0.41
CA ASP A 258 4.00 -13.20 0.11
C ASP A 258 3.97 -13.56 1.59
N GLY A 259 3.57 -12.58 2.40
CA GLY A 259 3.46 -12.71 3.85
C GLY A 259 2.26 -13.54 4.31
N GLN A 260 1.32 -13.88 3.41
CA GLN A 260 0.16 -14.71 3.71
C GLN A 260 -0.71 -14.19 4.87
N ARG A 261 -0.70 -12.88 5.17
CA ARG A 261 -1.67 -12.30 6.10
C ARG A 261 -3.04 -12.30 5.44
N GLY A 262 -3.94 -13.17 5.91
CA GLY A 262 -5.34 -13.23 5.44
C GLY A 262 -6.35 -12.60 6.40
N SER A 263 -5.94 -12.30 7.64
CA SER A 263 -6.76 -11.58 8.62
C SER A 263 -5.86 -10.87 9.63
N SER A 264 -6.45 -9.98 10.42
CA SER A 264 -5.71 -9.30 11.49
C SER A 264 -5.29 -10.21 12.63
N ALA A 265 -5.92 -11.38 12.82
CA ALA A 265 -5.53 -12.33 13.85
C ALA A 265 -4.11 -12.91 13.65
N ASN A 266 -3.58 -12.86 12.43
CA ASN A 266 -2.26 -13.39 12.08
C ASN A 266 -1.17 -12.30 12.08
N PHE A 267 -1.40 -11.18 12.79
CA PHE A 267 -0.40 -10.14 12.96
C PHE A 267 0.68 -10.58 13.96
N THR A 268 1.94 -10.32 13.64
CA THR A 268 3.10 -10.49 14.52
C THR A 268 4.10 -9.40 14.15
N ALA A 269 4.37 -8.46 15.05
CA ALA A 269 5.11 -7.23 14.71
C ALA A 269 6.42 -7.52 13.96
N GLU A 270 7.20 -8.49 14.42
CA GLU A 270 8.51 -8.86 13.87
C GLU A 270 8.42 -9.60 12.51
N ALA A 271 7.23 -10.05 12.11
CA ALA A 271 7.01 -10.84 10.90
C ALA A 271 6.95 -9.98 9.61
N ILE A 272 7.91 -9.06 9.47
CA ILE A 272 8.10 -8.20 8.30
C ILE A 272 8.38 -9.06 7.06
N ASN A 273 7.93 -8.63 5.89
CA ASN A 273 8.20 -9.34 4.64
C ASN A 273 9.68 -9.23 4.25
N ILE A 274 10.21 -8.01 4.07
CA ILE A 274 11.60 -7.78 3.66
C ILE A 274 12.31 -6.85 4.64
N GLN A 275 13.48 -7.27 5.11
CA GLN A 275 14.41 -6.44 5.88
C GLN A 275 15.73 -6.30 5.12
N ALA A 276 16.10 -5.08 4.75
CA ALA A 276 17.33 -4.76 4.03
C ALA A 276 18.35 -4.09 4.96
N MET A 277 19.51 -4.72 5.12
CA MET A 277 20.51 -4.36 6.12
C MET A 277 21.56 -3.42 5.51
N GLY A 278 21.30 -2.10 5.54
CA GLY A 278 22.26 -1.04 5.19
C GLY A 278 23.20 -1.36 4.01
N GLY A 279 24.49 -1.03 4.14
CA GLY A 279 25.54 -1.40 3.19
C GLY A 279 25.61 -0.52 1.94
N ASP A 280 26.34 -1.00 0.94
CA ASP A 280 26.54 -0.34 -0.36
C ASP A 280 26.03 -1.26 -1.47
N GLY A 281 25.02 -0.79 -2.22
CA GLY A 281 24.43 -1.51 -3.35
C GLY A 281 23.34 -2.51 -2.94
N THR A 282 22.80 -2.43 -1.72
CA THR A 282 21.64 -3.23 -1.30
C THR A 282 20.42 -2.83 -2.12
N ALA A 283 19.63 -3.78 -2.63
CA ALA A 283 18.52 -3.41 -3.50
C ALA A 283 17.30 -4.34 -3.43
N VAL A 284 16.11 -3.74 -3.50
CA VAL A 284 14.83 -4.43 -3.70
C VAL A 284 14.16 -3.81 -4.93
N VAL A 285 14.10 -4.57 -6.02
CA VAL A 285 13.74 -4.02 -7.33
C VAL A 285 12.69 -4.88 -8.05
N ASP A 286 11.72 -4.22 -8.68
CA ASP A 286 10.69 -4.81 -9.55
C ASP A 286 9.92 -5.97 -8.92
N SER A 287 9.79 -5.98 -7.60
CA SER A 287 9.25 -7.10 -6.82
C SER A 287 7.81 -6.85 -6.38
N LYS A 288 6.99 -7.89 -6.35
CA LYS A 288 5.67 -7.84 -5.67
C LYS A 288 5.85 -8.20 -4.20
N ILE A 289 5.27 -7.40 -3.31
CA ILE A 289 5.36 -7.60 -1.86
C ILE A 289 3.95 -7.56 -1.29
N SER A 290 3.44 -8.69 -0.82
CA SER A 290 2.03 -8.83 -0.46
C SER A 290 1.82 -9.19 1.00
N ASN A 291 0.86 -8.51 1.62
CA ASN A 291 0.20 -8.87 2.87
C ASN A 291 1.17 -9.33 3.96
N SER A 292 2.08 -8.42 4.34
CA SER A 292 2.99 -8.63 5.47
C SER A 292 2.23 -8.99 6.74
N GLN A 293 2.76 -9.94 7.52
CA GLN A 293 2.25 -10.25 8.85
C GLN A 293 2.74 -9.25 9.90
N GLY A 294 3.80 -8.50 9.60
CA GLY A 294 4.42 -7.52 10.48
C GLY A 294 3.91 -6.10 10.31
N TRP A 295 4.54 -5.22 11.08
CA TRP A 295 4.23 -3.78 11.10
C TRP A 295 4.73 -3.05 9.86
N SER A 296 5.56 -3.66 9.01
CA SER A 296 6.03 -3.11 7.74
C SER A 296 6.11 -4.19 6.67
N SER A 297 5.95 -3.80 5.40
CA SER A 297 6.16 -4.69 4.25
C SER A 297 7.62 -4.69 3.79
N LEU A 298 8.31 -3.55 3.90
CA LEU A 298 9.71 -3.41 3.55
C LEU A 298 10.39 -2.45 4.54
N LEU A 299 11.40 -2.95 5.25
CA LEU A 299 12.19 -2.18 6.19
C LEU A 299 13.64 -2.05 5.71
N ALA A 300 14.11 -0.83 5.54
CA ALA A 300 15.47 -0.50 5.12
C ALA A 300 16.25 0.09 6.30
N PHE A 301 17.13 -0.69 6.90
CA PHE A 301 17.93 -0.24 8.04
C PHE A 301 19.08 0.68 7.64
N GLY A 302 19.43 1.57 8.57
CA GLY A 302 20.57 2.48 8.46
C GLY A 302 21.46 2.46 9.70
N SER A 303 22.35 3.45 9.78
CA SER A 303 23.21 3.72 10.94
C SER A 303 22.42 3.76 12.25
N ALA A 304 21.18 4.23 12.16
CA ALA A 304 20.18 4.29 13.20
C ALA A 304 19.88 2.96 13.91
N GLU A 305 19.98 1.84 13.20
CA GLU A 305 19.74 0.47 13.66
C GLU A 305 21.05 -0.34 13.75
N GLY A 306 22.20 0.33 13.57
CA GLY A 306 23.53 -0.31 13.60
C GLY A 306 24.03 -0.81 12.24
N TRP A 307 23.38 -0.43 11.14
CA TRP A 307 23.70 -0.88 9.79
C TRP A 307 24.00 0.30 8.86
N PRO A 308 25.21 0.90 8.92
CA PRO A 308 25.57 2.03 8.07
C PRO A 308 25.25 1.77 6.61
N CYS A 309 24.55 2.70 5.98
CA CYS A 309 23.96 2.53 4.66
C CYS A 309 24.53 3.57 3.69
N ALA A 310 25.47 3.17 2.84
CA ALA A 310 26.11 4.06 1.88
C ALA A 310 25.27 4.26 0.61
N ASN A 311 24.51 3.24 0.21
CA ASN A 311 23.67 3.26 -0.98
C ASN A 311 22.67 2.10 -0.95
N MET A 312 21.37 2.41 -0.99
CA MET A 312 20.31 1.42 -1.14
C MET A 312 19.31 1.83 -2.22
N THR A 313 18.84 0.87 -3.03
CA THR A 313 17.82 1.11 -4.06
C THR A 313 16.55 0.34 -3.77
N ILE A 314 15.42 1.04 -3.66
CA ILE A 314 14.09 0.45 -3.55
C ILE A 314 13.28 0.98 -4.73
N LYS A 315 13.15 0.17 -5.78
CA LYS A 315 12.66 0.65 -7.07
C LYS A 315 11.58 -0.23 -7.69
N GLY A 316 10.54 0.39 -8.22
CA GLY A 316 9.61 -0.29 -9.12
C GLY A 316 8.82 -1.43 -8.45
N ASN A 317 8.71 -1.43 -7.12
CA ASN A 317 8.03 -2.50 -6.39
C ASN A 317 6.52 -2.23 -6.34
N LEU A 318 5.73 -3.32 -6.33
CA LEU A 318 4.30 -3.28 -6.04
C LEU A 318 4.06 -3.85 -4.65
N ILE A 319 3.69 -3.00 -3.69
CA ILE A 319 3.42 -3.35 -2.31
C ILE A 319 1.91 -3.31 -2.07
N THR A 320 1.35 -4.39 -1.52
CA THR A 320 -0.07 -4.51 -1.22
C THR A 320 -0.29 -4.95 0.22
N ALA A 321 -1.13 -4.26 0.98
CA ALA A 321 -1.42 -4.57 2.38
C ALA A 321 -2.92 -4.74 2.69
N TYR A 322 -3.65 -5.39 1.78
CA TYR A 322 -5.11 -5.57 1.84
C TYR A 322 -5.65 -6.12 3.17
N SER A 323 -4.89 -6.98 3.83
CA SER A 323 -5.29 -7.64 5.08
C SER A 323 -4.83 -6.93 6.36
N SER A 324 -4.15 -5.79 6.22
CA SER A 324 -3.83 -4.92 7.36
C SER A 324 -5.06 -4.14 7.81
N GLU A 325 -5.01 -3.58 9.01
CA GLU A 325 -6.10 -2.79 9.57
C GLU A 325 -5.61 -1.41 10.03
N HIS A 326 -6.47 -0.40 9.82
CA HIS A 326 -6.23 0.99 10.23
C HIS A 326 -6.69 1.26 11.65
N PHE A 327 -7.85 0.75 12.03
CA PHE A 327 -8.35 0.89 13.39
C PHE A 327 -7.84 -0.26 14.26
N PRO A 328 -7.54 -0.01 15.54
CA PRO A 328 -7.18 -1.08 16.47
C PRO A 328 -8.26 -2.16 16.57
N VAL A 329 -7.83 -3.42 16.59
CA VAL A 329 -8.69 -4.59 16.80
C VAL A 329 -8.44 -5.11 18.20
N ASP A 330 -9.51 -5.24 19.00
CA ASP A 330 -9.43 -5.62 20.41
C ASP A 330 -8.51 -4.69 21.22
N GLY A 331 -8.47 -3.41 20.85
CA GLY A 331 -7.62 -2.38 21.47
C GLY A 331 -6.14 -2.44 21.08
N ASN A 332 -5.75 -3.31 20.13
CA ASN A 332 -4.38 -3.44 19.66
C ASN A 332 -4.25 -2.99 18.21
N GLY A 333 -3.25 -2.14 17.95
CA GLY A 333 -2.83 -1.77 16.60
C GLY A 333 -2.28 -2.97 15.84
N ARG A 334 -2.78 -3.15 14.61
CA ARG A 334 -2.35 -4.24 13.71
C ARG A 334 -2.04 -3.67 12.33
N TRP A 335 -1.34 -2.54 12.35
CA TRP A 335 -1.06 -1.76 11.16
C TRP A 335 0.10 -2.32 10.35
N THR A 336 0.23 -1.86 9.12
CA THR A 336 1.34 -2.19 8.24
C THR A 336 1.74 -0.98 7.43
N ASP A 337 3.00 -0.55 7.57
CA ASP A 337 3.66 0.35 6.65
C ASP A 337 3.86 -0.30 5.27
N GLY A 338 3.79 0.51 4.22
CA GLY A 338 4.23 0.08 2.90
C GLY A 338 5.75 -0.08 2.87
N ALA A 339 6.48 1.01 3.10
CA ALA A 339 7.94 1.00 3.20
C ALA A 339 8.46 1.95 4.29
N SER A 340 9.40 1.44 5.07
CA SER A 340 9.98 2.09 6.25
C SER A 340 11.48 2.29 6.04
N ILE A 341 11.94 3.53 5.90
CA ILE A 341 13.26 3.86 5.36
C ILE A 341 14.13 4.54 6.42
N ALA A 342 15.03 3.80 7.06
CA ALA A 342 16.00 4.32 8.02
C ALA A 342 17.44 4.41 7.47
N CYS A 343 17.72 3.73 6.34
CA CYS A 343 18.94 3.91 5.57
C CYS A 343 19.17 5.40 5.28
N GLU A 344 20.37 5.92 5.56
CA GLU A 344 20.73 7.33 5.41
C GLU A 344 20.99 7.78 3.96
N HIS A 345 21.20 6.83 3.05
CA HIS A 345 21.49 7.05 1.63
C HIS A 345 20.70 6.07 0.73
N ALA A 346 19.37 6.15 0.78
CA ALA A 346 18.49 5.36 -0.08
C ALA A 346 17.94 6.18 -1.27
N THR A 347 17.73 5.52 -2.41
CA THR A 347 16.86 5.98 -3.48
C THR A 347 15.61 5.11 -3.49
N VAL A 348 14.46 5.71 -3.17
CA VAL A 348 13.15 5.06 -3.11
C VAL A 348 12.31 5.64 -4.24
N GLU A 349 12.24 4.92 -5.36
CA GLU A 349 11.66 5.45 -6.59
C GLU A 349 10.66 4.53 -7.29
N ASP A 350 9.63 5.13 -7.90
CA ASP A 350 8.67 4.44 -8.76
C ASP A 350 7.96 3.24 -8.11
N ASN A 351 7.83 3.22 -6.77
CA ASN A 351 7.12 2.17 -6.06
C ASN A 351 5.62 2.49 -6.00
N ALA A 352 4.80 1.45 -6.11
CA ALA A 352 3.36 1.51 -5.89
C ALA A 352 3.01 0.85 -4.55
N VAL A 353 2.35 1.58 -3.64
CA VAL A 353 1.88 1.08 -2.36
C VAL A 353 0.35 1.15 -2.33
N ILE A 354 -0.30 0.03 -2.05
CA ILE A 354 -1.76 -0.07 -2.00
C ILE A 354 -2.19 -0.58 -0.63
N ASP A 355 -3.07 0.17 0.02
CA ASP A 355 -3.77 -0.19 1.26
C ASP A 355 -2.87 -0.45 2.48
N ALA A 356 -1.71 0.21 2.55
CA ALA A 356 -0.96 0.33 3.81
C ALA A 356 -1.79 1.10 4.85
N THR A 357 -1.70 0.73 6.13
CA THR A 357 -2.61 1.23 7.16
C THR A 357 -1.98 2.08 8.26
N ASP A 358 -0.66 2.04 8.39
CA ASP A 358 0.05 3.04 9.19
C ASP A 358 0.51 4.17 8.28
N VAL A 359 1.66 4.00 7.61
CA VAL A 359 2.14 4.93 6.59
C VAL A 359 2.41 4.23 5.26
N GLY A 360 2.02 4.86 4.15
CA GLY A 360 2.37 4.39 2.80
C GLY A 360 3.89 4.27 2.61
N ILE A 361 4.60 5.38 2.74
CA ILE A 361 6.07 5.43 2.79
C ILE A 361 6.53 6.38 3.90
N VAL A 362 7.38 5.91 4.80
CA VAL A 362 7.96 6.71 5.88
C VAL A 362 9.49 6.77 5.78
N LEU A 363 10.02 7.99 5.82
CA LEU A 363 11.44 8.27 5.93
C LEU A 363 11.80 8.54 7.40
N PHE A 364 12.50 7.60 8.01
CA PHE A 364 12.92 7.67 9.40
C PHE A 364 14.27 8.37 9.58
N ARG A 365 14.47 8.87 10.81
CA ARG A 365 15.77 9.33 11.35
C ARG A 365 16.92 8.36 11.04
N ALA A 366 18.13 8.90 10.94
CA ALA A 366 19.34 8.11 10.70
C ALA A 366 20.45 8.26 11.76
N ALA A 367 20.22 9.02 12.84
CA ALA A 367 21.29 9.32 13.80
C ALA A 367 21.98 8.04 14.33
N PRO A 368 23.32 8.01 14.33
CA PRO A 368 24.23 9.17 14.28
C PRO A 368 24.56 9.73 12.88
N ALA A 369 24.08 9.12 11.80
CA ALA A 369 24.24 9.65 10.44
C ALA A 369 23.24 10.79 10.13
N VAL A 370 23.50 11.52 9.05
CA VAL A 370 22.55 12.47 8.47
C VAL A 370 21.66 11.73 7.50
N GLN A 371 20.34 11.82 7.67
CA GLN A 371 19.39 11.24 6.73
C GLN A 371 19.37 12.08 5.46
N SER A 372 19.75 11.49 4.32
CA SER A 372 19.86 12.18 3.02
C SER A 372 19.28 11.38 1.86
N SER A 373 18.39 10.43 2.16
CA SER A 373 17.69 9.63 1.16
C SER A 373 16.76 10.46 0.27
N ALA A 374 16.57 10.00 -0.97
CA ALA A 374 15.63 10.56 -1.94
C ALA A 374 14.43 9.63 -2.12
N VAL A 375 13.22 10.15 -1.89
CA VAL A 375 11.94 9.46 -2.05
C VAL A 375 11.14 10.16 -3.13
N HIS A 376 11.04 9.58 -4.34
CA HIS A 376 10.40 10.24 -5.46
C HIS A 376 9.69 9.35 -6.48
N GLY A 377 8.71 9.89 -7.21
CA GLY A 377 7.98 9.14 -8.24
C GLY A 377 7.11 7.99 -7.70
N ASN A 378 7.01 7.83 -6.38
CA ASN A 378 6.21 6.78 -5.78
C ASN A 378 4.73 7.13 -5.80
N GLN A 379 3.88 6.11 -5.77
CA GLN A 379 2.43 6.25 -5.76
C GLN A 379 1.83 5.49 -4.57
N VAL A 380 1.01 6.16 -3.76
CA VAL A 380 0.34 5.58 -2.60
C VAL A 380 -1.18 5.66 -2.77
N LEU A 381 -1.87 4.53 -2.69
CA LEU A 381 -3.31 4.43 -2.80
C LEU A 381 -3.93 3.73 -1.59
N ASN A 382 -4.80 4.43 -0.89
CA ASN A 382 -5.65 3.88 0.15
C ASN A 382 -7.07 3.70 -0.40
N ALA A 383 -7.36 2.54 -0.99
CA ALA A 383 -8.58 2.27 -1.74
C ALA A 383 -9.66 1.55 -0.91
N GLY A 384 -9.25 0.64 -0.02
CA GLY A 384 -10.16 -0.04 0.93
C GLY A 384 -9.77 0.12 2.38
N ASN A 385 -8.48 0.29 2.63
CA ASN A 385 -7.95 0.57 3.95
C ASN A 385 -7.59 2.05 4.05
N SER A 386 -8.03 2.72 5.13
CA SER A 386 -7.47 4.03 5.51
C SER A 386 -6.04 3.89 6.05
N ALA A 387 -5.33 5.01 6.20
CA ALA A 387 -4.00 5.05 6.82
C ALA A 387 -3.85 6.26 7.75
N TYR A 388 -2.84 6.24 8.62
CA TYR A 388 -2.45 7.44 9.36
C TYR A 388 -1.65 8.42 8.50
N GLY A 389 -0.84 7.93 7.56
CA GLY A 389 -0.08 8.77 6.63
C GLY A 389 -0.01 8.20 5.22
N ALA A 390 -0.09 9.04 4.18
CA ALA A 390 0.36 8.60 2.86
C ALA A 390 1.89 8.67 2.75
N LEU A 391 2.47 9.81 3.12
CA LEU A 391 3.92 10.05 3.17
C LEU A 391 4.31 10.65 4.52
N ALA A 392 5.41 10.20 5.11
CA ALA A 392 5.91 10.78 6.36
C ALA A 392 7.43 10.96 6.38
N VAL A 393 7.88 12.00 7.06
CA VAL A 393 9.27 12.19 7.50
C VAL A 393 9.26 12.22 9.03
N ASP A 394 9.86 11.22 9.63
CA ASP A 394 9.64 10.89 11.04
C ASP A 394 10.98 10.74 11.81
N GLY A 395 11.20 11.66 12.75
CA GLY A 395 12.30 11.65 13.71
C GLY A 395 12.21 10.54 14.78
N LEU A 396 11.08 9.83 14.89
CA LEU A 396 10.69 8.90 15.94
C LEU A 396 10.66 9.52 17.34
N TYR A 397 10.51 8.68 18.36
CA TYR A 397 10.47 9.05 19.77
C TYR A 397 11.68 8.43 20.52
N ASP A 398 11.93 8.90 21.74
CA ASP A 398 12.92 8.38 22.70
C ASP A 398 14.40 8.83 22.65
N LYS A 399 14.87 9.64 21.68
CA LYS A 399 16.27 10.14 21.74
C LYS A 399 16.44 11.55 22.30
N GLY A 400 15.36 12.30 22.51
CA GLY A 400 15.41 13.69 23.01
C GLY A 400 16.33 14.58 22.16
N ALA A 401 16.56 14.19 20.91
CA ALA A 401 17.56 14.75 20.02
C ALA A 401 16.88 15.44 18.83
N THR A 402 17.62 16.32 18.16
CA THR A 402 17.24 16.83 16.85
C THR A 402 17.89 15.98 15.78
N GLN A 403 17.07 15.23 15.03
CA GLN A 403 17.48 14.36 13.94
C GLN A 403 17.78 15.19 12.68
N ASP A 404 18.91 14.95 12.04
CA ASP A 404 19.32 15.71 10.85
C ASP A 404 18.83 15.02 9.56
N PHE A 405 17.98 15.73 8.82
CA PHE A 405 17.45 15.33 7.51
C PHE A 405 18.00 16.23 6.38
N THR A 406 19.09 16.95 6.62
CA THR A 406 19.70 17.83 5.62
C THR A 406 20.13 17.02 4.39
N GLY A 407 19.55 17.37 3.24
CA GLY A 407 19.80 16.68 1.97
C GLY A 407 18.76 15.59 1.64
N ALA A 408 17.92 15.18 2.59
CA ALA A 408 16.81 14.29 2.29
C ALA A 408 15.72 14.99 1.48
N THR A 409 15.15 14.26 0.51
CA THR A 409 14.06 14.76 -0.32
C THR A 409 12.87 13.82 -0.37
N VAL A 410 11.67 14.38 -0.26
CA VAL A 410 10.40 13.71 -0.57
C VAL A 410 9.73 14.50 -1.68
N ASN A 411 9.91 14.08 -2.92
CA ASN A 411 9.51 14.88 -4.07
C ASN A 411 8.79 14.12 -5.17
N ASP A 412 7.89 14.78 -5.88
CA ASP A 412 7.25 14.24 -7.09
C ASP A 412 6.57 12.87 -6.85
N ASN A 413 6.11 12.61 -5.62
CA ASN A 413 5.28 11.45 -5.30
C ASN A 413 3.81 11.80 -5.50
N ALA A 414 2.96 10.78 -5.69
CA ALA A 414 1.52 10.94 -5.77
C ALA A 414 0.82 10.12 -4.69
N PHE A 415 -0.26 10.65 -4.11
CA PHE A 415 -1.15 9.88 -3.26
C PHE A 415 -2.62 10.22 -3.47
N TRP A 416 -3.51 9.24 -3.33
CA TRP A 416 -4.95 9.45 -3.37
C TRP A 416 -5.70 8.35 -2.62
N THR A 417 -7.01 8.54 -2.45
CA THR A 417 -7.85 7.60 -1.72
C THR A 417 -9.06 7.18 -2.53
N GLY A 418 -9.72 6.11 -2.10
CA GLY A 418 -11.13 5.89 -2.42
C GLY A 418 -12.01 6.98 -1.82
N PRO A 419 -13.25 7.14 -2.32
CA PRO A 419 -14.18 8.14 -1.79
C PRO A 419 -14.66 7.86 -0.37
N GLU A 420 -14.51 6.62 0.11
CA GLU A 420 -14.96 6.16 1.44
C GLU A 420 -13.79 5.84 2.39
N THR A 421 -12.56 5.93 1.92
CA THR A 421 -11.33 5.76 2.71
C THR A 421 -10.63 7.10 2.84
N HIS A 422 -9.67 7.19 3.76
CA HIS A 422 -8.94 8.43 4.01
C HIS A 422 -7.50 8.16 4.43
N VAL A 423 -6.69 9.21 4.45
CA VAL A 423 -5.48 9.25 5.28
C VAL A 423 -5.58 10.36 6.30
N ASP A 424 -5.15 10.13 7.54
CA ASP A 424 -5.16 11.21 8.56
C ASP A 424 -4.25 12.36 8.12
N PHE A 425 -3.10 12.04 7.54
CA PHE A 425 -2.15 12.98 6.97
C PHE A 425 -1.80 12.60 5.53
N GLY A 426 -2.00 13.52 4.59
CA GLY A 426 -1.45 13.36 3.25
C GLY A 426 0.07 13.33 3.29
N ILE A 427 0.68 14.37 3.85
CA ILE A 427 2.12 14.45 4.08
C ILE A 427 2.38 14.91 5.52
N ALA A 428 3.04 14.08 6.30
CA ALA A 428 3.52 14.42 7.64
C ALA A 428 5.01 14.76 7.61
N VAL A 429 5.36 15.93 8.14
CA VAL A 429 6.74 16.42 8.23
C VAL A 429 7.06 16.68 9.70
N GLY A 430 7.68 15.68 10.32
CA GLY A 430 7.92 15.61 11.76
C GLY A 430 6.93 14.70 12.50
N THR A 431 7.30 14.37 13.74
CA THR A 431 6.82 13.19 14.49
C THR A 431 5.75 13.50 15.54
N ARG A 432 5.54 14.79 15.82
CA ARG A 432 4.59 15.24 16.85
C ARG A 432 3.15 14.77 16.62
N PRO A 433 2.62 14.60 15.38
CA PRO A 433 1.26 14.11 15.20
C PRO A 433 1.00 12.74 15.85
N TRP A 434 1.99 11.82 15.79
CA TRP A 434 1.92 10.50 16.42
C TRP A 434 2.16 10.55 17.93
N PHE A 435 3.23 11.19 18.40
CA PHE A 435 3.72 11.01 19.78
C PHE A 435 3.64 12.25 20.67
N GLY A 436 3.15 13.37 20.14
CA GLY A 436 3.02 14.62 20.87
C GLY A 436 4.35 15.09 21.46
N SER A 437 4.36 15.42 22.75
CA SER A 437 5.58 15.88 23.45
C SER A 437 6.62 14.78 23.68
N ARG A 438 6.34 13.50 23.37
CA ARG A 438 7.29 12.39 23.47
C ARG A 438 8.15 12.21 22.22
N SER A 439 7.91 13.01 21.18
CA SER A 439 8.63 12.92 19.91
C SER A 439 10.01 13.60 19.94
N ASP A 440 10.93 13.06 19.14
CA ASP A 440 12.12 13.79 18.72
C ASP A 440 11.75 14.87 17.72
N ALA A 441 12.61 15.89 17.62
CA ALA A 441 12.52 16.88 16.55
C ALA A 441 13.39 16.46 15.35
N GLY A 442 13.06 16.95 14.16
CA GLY A 442 13.93 16.87 12.98
C GLY A 442 14.39 18.25 12.50
N THR A 443 15.36 18.30 11.59
CA THR A 443 15.76 19.53 10.90
C THR A 443 16.14 19.28 9.43
N GLY A 444 15.79 20.19 8.52
CA GLY A 444 16.46 20.34 7.22
C GLY A 444 15.94 19.53 6.02
N VAL A 445 14.78 18.86 6.13
CA VAL A 445 14.21 18.08 5.00
C VAL A 445 13.61 18.97 3.90
N THR A 446 13.66 18.50 2.64
CA THR A 446 12.96 19.12 1.51
C THR A 446 11.78 18.26 1.04
N VAL A 447 10.58 18.83 0.98
CA VAL A 447 9.34 18.18 0.54
C VAL A 447 8.69 19.01 -0.57
N ARG A 448 8.71 18.55 -1.82
CA ARG A 448 8.30 19.39 -2.96
C ARG A 448 7.67 18.66 -4.11
N GLY A 449 6.77 19.31 -4.85
CA GLY A 449 6.23 18.74 -6.09
C GLY A 449 5.36 17.50 -5.90
N ASN A 450 5.01 17.11 -4.67
CA ASN A 450 4.12 15.98 -4.44
C ASN A 450 2.69 16.37 -4.85
N THR A 451 1.96 15.42 -5.41
CA THR A 451 0.63 15.66 -5.98
C THR A 451 -0.39 14.61 -5.52
N THR A 452 -1.64 14.79 -5.92
CA THR A 452 -2.63 13.71 -5.91
C THR A 452 -2.88 13.14 -7.32
N ASN A 453 -1.98 13.43 -8.27
CA ASN A 453 -2.12 13.08 -9.69
C ASN A 453 -3.46 13.53 -10.30
N GLY A 454 -3.99 14.68 -9.86
CA GLY A 454 -5.29 15.22 -10.27
C GLY A 454 -6.53 14.52 -9.66
N LEU A 455 -6.32 13.43 -8.90
CA LEU A 455 -7.34 12.70 -8.17
C LEU A 455 -7.63 13.33 -6.81
N THR A 456 -8.77 13.01 -6.22
CA THR A 456 -9.10 13.47 -4.86
C THR A 456 -8.43 12.56 -3.82
N ALA A 457 -7.78 13.15 -2.83
CA ALA A 457 -7.42 12.47 -1.58
C ALA A 457 -8.34 12.95 -0.45
N VAL A 458 -9.04 12.04 0.20
CA VAL A 458 -9.77 12.34 1.44
C VAL A 458 -8.76 12.35 2.59
N VAL A 459 -8.67 13.48 3.30
CA VAL A 459 -7.64 13.68 4.32
C VAL A 459 -8.20 14.28 5.60
N GLY A 460 -7.56 13.97 6.73
CA GLY A 460 -7.72 14.76 7.95
C GLY A 460 -7.00 16.09 7.77
N THR A 461 -5.68 16.03 7.66
CA THR A 461 -4.81 17.14 7.26
C THR A 461 -4.10 16.82 5.94
N GLY A 462 -4.06 17.80 5.03
CA GLY A 462 -3.31 17.66 3.78
C GLY A 462 -1.81 17.54 4.01
N ILE A 463 -1.21 18.61 4.53
CA ILE A 463 0.20 18.65 4.94
C ILE A 463 0.28 19.11 6.38
N ALA A 464 0.97 18.35 7.24
CA ALA A 464 1.28 18.75 8.60
C ALA A 464 2.78 18.91 8.78
N ILE A 465 3.22 20.06 9.30
CA ILE A 465 4.61 20.30 9.68
C ILE A 465 4.66 20.50 11.19
N SER A 466 5.15 19.51 11.92
CA SER A 466 5.08 19.48 13.38
C SER A 466 6.21 18.65 13.96
N GLY A 467 7.17 19.31 14.62
CA GLY A 467 8.42 18.69 15.09
C GLY A 467 9.52 18.63 14.03
N MET A 468 9.54 19.56 13.05
CA MET A 468 10.56 19.63 12.00
C MET A 468 11.00 21.08 11.75
N TYR A 469 12.20 21.43 12.22
CA TYR A 469 12.82 22.73 11.99
C TYR A 469 13.32 22.87 10.56
N ARG A 470 13.37 24.10 10.05
CA ARG A 470 14.05 24.43 8.77
C ARG A 470 13.61 23.54 7.60
N ALA A 471 12.37 23.07 7.59
CA ALA A 471 11.84 22.28 6.49
C ALA A 471 11.61 23.19 5.28
N THR A 472 11.87 22.68 4.08
CA THR A 472 11.46 23.34 2.83
C THR A 472 10.29 22.57 2.25
N VAL A 473 9.07 23.08 2.40
CA VAL A 473 7.84 22.41 1.94
C VAL A 473 7.17 23.26 0.88
N GLN A 474 7.45 23.01 -0.41
CA GLN A 474 7.10 23.94 -1.49
C GLN A 474 6.56 23.25 -2.75
N GLY A 475 5.60 23.88 -3.42
CA GLY A 475 5.12 23.45 -4.74
C GLY A 475 4.41 22.09 -4.74
N ASN A 476 3.84 21.65 -3.62
CA ASN A 476 2.98 20.45 -3.61
C ASN A 476 1.57 20.84 -4.06
N ASP A 477 1.02 20.14 -5.05
CA ASP A 477 -0.28 20.42 -5.67
C ASP A 477 -1.28 19.30 -5.35
N LEU A 478 -2.07 19.52 -4.29
CA LEU A 478 -2.91 18.49 -3.70
C LEU A 478 -4.39 18.82 -3.90
N ARG A 479 -5.13 17.91 -4.53
CA ARG A 479 -6.59 17.99 -4.59
C ARG A 479 -7.20 17.24 -3.40
N LEU A 480 -7.56 17.99 -2.37
CA LEU A 480 -7.94 17.45 -1.08
C LEU A 480 -9.46 17.55 -0.81
N SER A 481 -10.03 16.50 -0.22
CA SER A 481 -11.31 16.53 0.47
C SER A 481 -11.05 16.43 1.96
N VAL A 482 -10.94 17.58 2.63
CA VAL A 482 -10.67 17.65 4.07
C VAL A 482 -11.89 17.23 4.88
N GLN A 483 -11.72 16.27 5.79
CA GLN A 483 -12.78 15.73 6.65
C GLN A 483 -12.35 15.70 8.12
N SER A 484 -13.34 15.67 9.02
CA SER A 484 -13.09 15.46 10.45
C SER A 484 -12.93 13.97 10.72
N ILE A 485 -11.68 13.51 10.83
CA ILE A 485 -11.30 12.09 10.94
C ILE A 485 -10.77 11.76 12.33
N SER A 486 -9.85 12.58 12.85
CA SER A 486 -9.21 12.39 14.15
C SER A 486 -9.31 13.64 15.02
N SER A 487 -8.57 13.69 16.14
CA SER A 487 -8.49 14.91 16.95
C SER A 487 -7.48 15.93 16.41
N CYS A 488 -6.75 15.57 15.36
CA CYS A 488 -5.80 16.43 14.69
C CYS A 488 -6.51 17.57 13.94
N PRO A 489 -5.77 18.63 13.53
CA PRO A 489 -6.32 19.65 12.66
C PRO A 489 -7.01 19.07 11.41
N HIS A 490 -8.07 19.73 10.95
CA HIS A 490 -8.81 19.35 9.74
C HIS A 490 -8.66 20.44 8.68
N VAL A 491 -7.47 20.50 8.08
CA VAL A 491 -7.08 21.62 7.20
C VAL A 491 -6.17 21.13 6.08
N ALA A 492 -6.11 21.87 4.97
CA ALA A 492 -5.21 21.53 3.88
C ALA A 492 -3.72 21.64 4.28
N LEU A 493 -3.39 22.59 5.17
CA LEU A 493 -2.03 22.85 5.60
C LEU A 493 -2.01 23.30 7.07
N ALA A 494 -1.36 22.50 7.92
CA ALA A 494 -1.17 22.75 9.34
C ALA A 494 0.32 22.90 9.67
N VAL A 495 0.68 23.93 10.44
CA VAL A 495 2.07 24.18 10.85
C VAL A 495 2.13 24.47 12.35
N ASP A 496 3.02 23.79 13.07
CA ASP A 496 3.25 24.03 14.49
C ASP A 496 3.81 25.45 14.72
N ALA A 497 3.19 26.19 15.63
CA ALA A 497 3.54 27.56 15.98
C ALA A 497 4.73 27.66 16.95
N ASP A 498 5.03 26.60 17.72
CA ASP A 498 5.90 26.65 18.92
C ASP A 498 7.41 26.53 18.63
N GLY A 499 7.90 27.23 17.61
CA GLY A 499 9.32 27.21 17.22
C GLY A 499 9.75 25.96 16.45
N TYR A 500 9.02 24.84 16.58
CA TYR A 500 9.32 23.56 15.91
C TYR A 500 9.19 23.56 14.39
N ALA A 501 8.50 24.53 13.80
CA ALA A 501 8.38 24.71 12.34
C ALA A 501 8.32 26.19 11.94
N ALA A 502 8.62 27.09 12.88
CA ALA A 502 8.45 28.54 12.70
C ALA A 502 9.43 29.12 11.67
N ASP A 503 10.57 28.46 11.47
CA ASP A 503 11.64 28.81 10.54
C ASP A 503 11.59 28.01 9.22
N SER A 504 10.54 27.21 9.01
CA SER A 504 10.32 26.45 7.78
C SER A 504 9.79 27.33 6.65
N ASP A 505 10.25 27.07 5.43
CA ASP A 505 9.75 27.70 4.21
C ASP A 505 8.56 26.88 3.67
N VAL A 506 7.36 27.45 3.71
CA VAL A 506 6.11 26.70 3.53
C VAL A 506 5.25 27.31 2.44
N GLN A 507 4.95 26.50 1.40
CA GLN A 507 3.95 26.66 0.34
C GLN A 507 3.63 28.13 0.02
N ALA A 508 4.48 28.76 -0.80
CA ALA A 508 4.34 30.17 -1.14
C ALA A 508 2.93 30.50 -1.66
N GLY A 509 2.31 31.54 -1.09
CA GLY A 509 0.94 31.96 -1.42
C GLY A 509 -0.17 31.19 -0.70
N SER A 510 0.16 30.19 0.14
CA SER A 510 -0.81 29.55 1.04
C SER A 510 -0.94 30.30 2.37
N THR A 511 -2.06 30.10 3.08
CA THR A 511 -2.25 30.59 4.46
C THR A 511 -2.35 29.38 5.40
N PRO A 512 -1.22 28.90 5.97
CA PRO A 512 -1.23 27.76 6.87
C PRO A 512 -2.04 28.07 8.13
N VAL A 513 -2.78 27.07 8.62
CA VAL A 513 -3.34 27.15 9.97
C VAL A 513 -2.22 26.83 10.96
N ARG A 514 -1.90 27.83 11.80
CA ARG A 514 -0.92 27.67 12.87
C ARG A 514 -1.61 27.15 14.12
N PHE A 515 -1.06 26.10 14.73
CA PHE A 515 -1.57 25.50 15.95
C PHE A 515 -0.48 25.37 17.00
N THR A 516 -0.85 25.44 18.28
CA THR A 516 0.05 25.20 19.42
C THR A 516 -0.17 23.80 19.97
N SER A 517 0.89 23.20 20.52
CA SER A 517 0.77 21.93 21.23
C SER A 517 -0.02 22.18 22.54
N PRO A 518 -1.10 21.42 22.84
CA PRO A 518 -1.34 20.01 22.48
C PRO A 518 -2.36 19.78 21.36
N ALA A 519 -2.87 20.81 20.68
CA ALA A 519 -3.97 20.66 19.73
C ALA A 519 -3.65 19.81 18.48
N GLY A 520 -2.37 19.58 18.18
CA GLY A 520 -1.92 18.71 17.09
C GLY A 520 -0.78 17.76 17.46
N GLY A 521 -0.53 17.55 18.75
CA GLY A 521 0.50 16.63 19.23
C GLY A 521 -0.13 15.39 19.86
N GLY A 522 0.23 14.19 19.40
CA GLY A 522 -0.37 12.93 19.87
C GLY A 522 -1.87 12.89 19.59
N CYS A 523 -2.27 13.54 18.49
CA CYS A 523 -3.66 13.68 18.08
C CYS A 523 -4.12 12.49 17.22
N ILE A 524 -3.15 11.71 16.73
CA ILE A 524 -3.35 10.38 16.17
C ILE A 524 -3.56 9.41 17.33
N GLY A 525 -4.67 8.70 17.33
CA GLY A 525 -4.94 7.63 18.28
C GLY A 525 -4.21 6.35 17.90
N HIS A 526 -2.87 6.39 17.94
CA HIS A 526 -1.98 5.22 17.84
C HIS A 526 -1.97 4.49 19.19
#